data_AF-A0A6L9SYC9-F1
#
_entry.id   AF-A0A6L9SYC9-F1
#
_cell.length_a   1.000
_cell.length_b   1.000
_cell.length_c   1.000
_cell.angle_alpha   90.00
_cell.angle_beta   90.00
_cell.angle_gamma   90.00
#
_symmetry.space_group_name_H-M   'P 1'
#
loop_
_entity.id
_entity.type
_entity.pdbx_description
1 polymer ?
#
loop_
_entity_poly.entity_id
_entity_poly.type
_entity_poly.pdbx_seq_one_letter_code
_entity_poly.pdbx_strand_id
1 'polypeptide(L)'
;MSKTTEYQPSIEDFDSWDETQDEKAIKAVAGHLTVRHIIKNDEYWALAPSKRIYKLPLLLSLNDFKRLTNADTDAESIDAVSGILAAFAGQKQADQLADEPVQVVMNILADYGETITRTQGVDLGKSDGSAK
;
A
#
# COMPACT_ATOMS: atom_id res chain seq x y z
N MET A 1 -26.32 12.41 -3.33
CA MET A 1 -25.20 12.89 -4.16
C MET A 1 -24.66 14.14 -3.51
N SER A 2 -23.51 14.04 -2.84
CA SER A 2 -22.89 15.19 -2.20
C SER A 2 -22.24 16.03 -3.29
N LYS A 3 -22.71 17.27 -3.48
CA LYS A 3 -22.03 18.25 -4.33
C LYS A 3 -20.65 18.49 -3.71
N THR A 4 -19.60 18.02 -4.36
CA THR A 4 -18.26 18.54 -4.11
C THR A 4 -18.31 20.01 -4.52
N THR A 5 -18.22 20.92 -3.56
CA THR A 5 -18.02 22.34 -3.87
C THR A 5 -16.63 22.43 -4.48
N GLU A 6 -16.54 22.69 -5.79
CA GLU A 6 -15.25 22.95 -6.44
C GLU A 6 -14.70 24.27 -5.89
N TYR A 7 -13.70 24.16 -5.02
CA TYR A 7 -12.90 25.29 -4.58
C TYR A 7 -11.74 25.47 -5.56
N GLN A 8 -11.60 26.65 -6.13
CA GLN A 8 -10.43 27.05 -6.89
C GLN A 8 -9.63 28.09 -6.09
N PRO A 9 -8.35 27.86 -5.78
CA PRO A 9 -7.53 28.83 -5.06
C PRO A 9 -7.39 30.15 -5.82
N SER A 10 -7.42 31.26 -5.08
CA SER A 10 -7.15 32.62 -5.53
C SER A 10 -5.66 32.97 -5.44
N ILE A 11 -5.21 34.04 -6.09
CA ILE A 11 -3.80 34.51 -5.99
C ILE A 11 -3.43 34.82 -4.53
N GLU A 12 -4.35 35.42 -3.76
CA GLU A 12 -4.14 35.72 -2.34
C GLU A 12 -3.90 34.46 -1.50
N ASP A 13 -4.49 33.31 -1.87
CA ASP A 13 -4.21 32.04 -1.22
C ASP A 13 -2.75 31.61 -1.43
N PHE A 14 -2.18 31.84 -2.62
CA PHE A 14 -0.78 31.54 -2.89
C PHE A 14 0.16 32.50 -2.17
N ASP A 15 -0.16 33.79 -2.13
CA ASP A 15 0.65 34.81 -1.45
C ASP A 15 0.68 34.64 0.07
N SER A 16 -0.38 34.07 0.64
CA SER A 16 -0.50 33.79 2.08
C SER A 16 -0.14 32.35 2.47
N TRP A 17 0.17 31.47 1.51
CA TRP A 17 0.57 30.09 1.79
C TRP A 17 2.00 30.03 2.34
N ASP A 18 2.15 29.45 3.53
CA ASP A 18 3.44 29.24 4.16
C ASP A 18 3.77 27.74 4.37
N GLU A 19 5.01 27.47 4.76
CA GLU A 19 5.50 26.11 5.02
C GLU A 19 4.73 25.42 6.16
N THR A 20 4.20 26.17 7.13
CA THR A 20 3.40 25.59 8.22
C THR A 20 2.05 25.09 7.73
N GLN A 21 1.42 25.83 6.81
CA GLN A 21 0.19 25.42 6.13
C GLN A 21 0.46 24.22 5.22
N ASP A 22 1.58 24.23 4.51
CA ASP A 22 2.00 23.14 3.64
C ASP A 22 2.19 21.84 4.44
N GLU A 23 2.94 21.87 5.54
CA GLU A 23 3.12 20.71 6.42
C GLU A 23 1.79 20.18 6.97
N LYS A 24 0.85 21.06 7.34
CA LYS A 24 -0.47 20.66 7.83
C LYS A 24 -1.28 19.97 6.71
N ALA A 25 -1.24 20.52 5.50
CA ALA A 25 -1.91 19.95 4.35
C ALA A 25 -1.32 18.57 4.00
N ILE A 26 0.01 18.44 3.98
CA ILE A 26 0.70 17.18 3.74
C ILE A 26 0.34 16.14 4.82
N LYS A 27 0.32 16.51 6.10
CA LYS A 27 -0.11 15.62 7.19
C LYS A 27 -1.57 15.18 7.03
N ALA A 28 -2.45 16.08 6.60
CA ALA A 28 -3.84 15.73 6.30
C ALA A 28 -3.93 14.71 5.15
N VAL A 29 -3.21 14.95 4.05
CA VAL A 29 -3.12 14.01 2.92
C VAL A 29 -2.57 12.66 3.37
N ALA A 30 -1.47 12.63 4.12
CA ALA A 30 -0.89 11.40 4.65
C ALA A 30 -1.88 10.60 5.52
N GLY A 31 -2.72 11.29 6.30
CA GLY A 31 -3.82 10.66 7.05
C GLY A 31 -4.77 9.86 6.15
N HIS A 32 -5.01 10.33 4.93
CA HIS A 32 -5.83 9.63 3.93
C HIS A 32 -5.13 8.48 3.21
N LEU A 33 -3.86 8.21 3.51
CA LEU A 33 -3.08 7.11 2.92
C LEU A 33 -2.90 5.93 3.89
N THR A 34 -3.34 6.08 5.14
CA THR A 34 -3.14 5.08 6.20
C THR A 34 -3.87 3.78 5.90
N VAL A 35 -3.10 2.71 5.72
CA VAL A 35 -3.60 1.33 5.63
C VAL A 35 -3.53 0.70 7.02
N ARG A 36 -4.55 -0.09 7.36
CA ARG A 36 -4.52 -0.94 8.57
C ARG A 36 -4.64 -2.38 8.15
N HIS A 37 -3.91 -3.30 8.80
CA HIS A 37 -4.07 -4.71 8.55
C HIS A 37 -4.52 -5.49 9.80
N ILE A 38 -5.07 -6.68 9.57
CA ILE A 38 -5.18 -7.74 10.56
C ILE A 38 -4.69 -9.05 9.96
N ILE A 39 -4.23 -9.95 10.81
CA ILE A 39 -3.93 -11.33 10.45
C ILE A 39 -5.00 -12.23 11.05
N LYS A 40 -5.67 -13.01 10.22
CA LYS A 40 -6.72 -13.94 10.66
C LYS A 40 -6.83 -15.12 9.70
N ASN A 41 -6.88 -16.34 10.24
CA ASN A 41 -6.95 -17.58 9.46
C ASN A 41 -5.78 -17.73 8.46
N ASP A 42 -4.56 -17.42 8.88
CA ASP A 42 -3.34 -17.45 8.04
C ASP A 42 -3.40 -16.52 6.81
N GLU A 43 -4.27 -15.51 6.86
CA GLU A 43 -4.47 -14.53 5.80
C GLU A 43 -4.18 -13.12 6.30
N TYR A 44 -3.61 -12.33 5.41
CA TYR A 44 -3.43 -10.90 5.57
C TYR A 44 -4.67 -10.17 5.04
N TRP A 45 -5.23 -9.27 5.85
CA TRP A 45 -6.39 -8.48 5.50
C TRP A 45 -6.07 -7.00 5.65
N ALA A 46 -5.93 -6.28 4.53
CA ALA A 46 -5.76 -4.83 4.52
C ALA A 46 -7.11 -4.12 4.46
N LEU A 47 -7.28 -3.09 5.28
CA LEU A 47 -8.38 -2.12 5.21
C LEU A 47 -7.83 -0.79 4.68
N ALA A 48 -8.23 -0.46 3.46
CA ALA A 48 -7.88 0.80 2.82
C ALA A 48 -8.72 1.97 3.37
N PRO A 49 -8.24 3.22 3.23
CA PRO A 49 -8.99 4.44 3.56
C PRO A 49 -10.37 4.52 2.88
N SER A 50 -10.47 3.99 1.65
CA SER A 50 -11.69 3.84 0.86
C SER A 50 -12.76 2.90 1.47
N LYS A 51 -12.44 2.26 2.61
CA LYS A 51 -13.23 1.21 3.27
C LYS A 51 -13.29 -0.12 2.49
N ARG A 52 -12.50 -0.27 1.43
CA ARG A 52 -12.31 -1.56 0.77
C ARG A 52 -11.39 -2.44 1.61
N ILE A 53 -11.65 -3.74 1.57
CA ILE A 53 -10.88 -4.77 2.27
C ILE A 53 -10.23 -5.66 1.23
N TYR A 54 -8.92 -5.83 1.34
CA TYR A 54 -8.11 -6.65 0.46
C TYR A 54 -7.59 -7.87 1.22
N LYS A 55 -7.67 -9.03 0.58
CA LYS A 55 -7.26 -10.30 1.15
C LYS A 55 -6.04 -10.84 0.41
N LEU A 56 -4.92 -11.03 1.11
CA LEU A 56 -3.69 -11.59 0.56
C LEU A 56 -3.26 -12.84 1.35
N PRO A 57 -2.63 -13.83 0.69
CA PRO A 57 -2.18 -15.05 1.34
C PRO A 57 -0.92 -14.78 2.17
N LEU A 58 -0.80 -15.29 3.41
CA LEU A 58 0.52 -15.30 4.10
C LEU A 58 1.38 -16.50 3.71
N LEU A 59 0.74 -17.58 3.28
CA LEU A 59 1.39 -18.78 2.77
C LEU A 59 1.48 -18.70 1.25
N LEU A 60 2.56 -18.08 0.76
CA LEU A 60 2.81 -17.90 -0.68
C LEU A 60 3.13 -19.23 -1.36
N SER A 61 2.59 -19.44 -2.57
CA SER A 61 3.12 -20.48 -3.45
C SER A 61 4.50 -20.06 -3.98
N LEU A 62 5.31 -21.02 -4.47
CA LEU A 62 6.59 -20.72 -5.11
C LEU A 62 6.42 -19.75 -6.30
N ASN A 63 5.30 -19.82 -7.01
CA ASN A 63 5.01 -18.93 -8.13
C ASN A 63 4.72 -17.50 -7.65
N ASP A 64 3.96 -17.34 -6.57
CA ASP A 64 3.65 -16.02 -5.99
C ASP A 64 4.90 -15.38 -5.39
N PHE A 65 5.73 -16.18 -4.70
CA PHE A 65 7.01 -15.72 -4.20
C PHE A 65 7.91 -15.20 -5.34
N LYS A 66 8.07 -15.97 -6.43
CA LYS A 66 8.86 -15.54 -7.59
C LYS A 66 8.33 -14.27 -8.24
N ARG A 67 7.00 -14.11 -8.31
CA ARG A 67 6.38 -12.88 -8.85
C ARG A 67 6.75 -11.67 -8.01
N LEU A 68 6.74 -11.80 -6.69
CA LEU A 68 7.11 -10.72 -5.78
C LEU A 68 8.62 -10.41 -5.82
N THR A 69 9.48 -11.43 -5.87
CA THR A 69 10.94 -11.23 -5.82
C THR A 69 11.56 -10.78 -7.13
N ASN A 70 10.88 -11.00 -8.26
CA ASN A 70 11.38 -10.65 -9.59
C ASN A 70 10.83 -9.31 -10.09
N ALA A 71 10.07 -8.59 -9.27
CA ALA A 71 9.64 -7.24 -9.60
C ALA A 71 10.81 -6.29 -9.33
N ASP A 72 11.32 -5.66 -10.39
CA ASP A 72 12.45 -4.73 -10.32
C ASP A 72 11.98 -3.28 -10.18
N THR A 73 10.69 -3.02 -10.46
CA THR A 73 10.06 -1.69 -10.40
C THR A 73 8.80 -1.70 -9.55
N ASP A 74 8.37 -0.50 -9.12
CA ASP A 74 7.12 -0.31 -8.38
C ASP A 74 5.91 -0.77 -9.22
N ALA A 75 5.91 -0.52 -10.53
CA ALA A 75 4.85 -0.95 -11.43
C ALA A 75 4.74 -2.49 -11.48
N GLU A 76 5.88 -3.19 -11.62
CA GLU A 76 5.91 -4.65 -11.60
C GLU A 76 5.50 -5.22 -10.23
N SER A 77 5.84 -4.52 -9.14
CA SER A 77 5.42 -4.92 -7.78
C SER A 77 3.91 -4.81 -7.59
N ILE A 78 3.31 -3.73 -8.11
CA ILE A 78 1.86 -3.52 -8.12
C ILE A 78 1.19 -4.62 -8.97
N ASP A 79 1.70 -4.89 -10.17
CA ASP A 79 1.16 -5.94 -11.05
C ASP A 79 1.27 -7.33 -10.42
N ALA A 80 2.40 -7.61 -9.75
CA ALA A 80 2.62 -8.87 -9.05
C ALA A 80 1.57 -9.10 -7.95
N VAL A 81 1.35 -8.10 -7.08
CA VAL A 81 0.34 -8.21 -6.01
C VAL A 81 -1.08 -8.17 -6.55
N SER A 82 -1.37 -7.38 -7.59
CA SER A 82 -2.66 -7.43 -8.27
C SER A 82 -2.96 -8.83 -8.81
N GLY A 83 -1.95 -9.49 -9.40
CA GLY A 83 -2.03 -10.87 -9.84
C GLY A 83 -2.25 -11.89 -8.71
N ILE A 84 -1.57 -11.71 -7.56
CA ILE A 84 -1.77 -12.55 -6.37
C ILE A 84 -3.17 -12.35 -5.81
N LEU A 85 -3.63 -11.11 -5.71
CA LEU A 85 -4.95 -10.75 -5.25
C LEU A 85 -6.04 -11.35 -6.15
N ALA A 86 -5.87 -11.27 -7.47
CA ALA A 86 -6.77 -11.88 -8.44
C ALA A 86 -6.83 -13.42 -8.28
N ALA A 87 -5.69 -14.07 -8.11
CA ALA A 87 -5.59 -15.52 -7.96
C ALA A 87 -6.17 -16.00 -6.61
N PHE A 88 -5.93 -15.26 -5.53
CA PHE A 88 -6.28 -15.68 -4.17
C PHE A 88 -7.67 -15.23 -3.72
N ALA A 89 -8.07 -14.01 -4.08
CA ALA A 89 -9.28 -13.35 -3.60
C ALA A 89 -10.27 -12.99 -4.72
N GLY A 90 -9.90 -13.25 -5.98
CA GLY A 90 -10.72 -13.08 -7.17
C GLY A 90 -10.48 -11.75 -7.90
N GLN A 91 -10.75 -11.74 -9.20
CA GLN A 91 -10.51 -10.60 -10.10
C GLN A 91 -11.15 -9.29 -9.62
N LYS A 92 -12.33 -9.37 -9.00
CA LYS A 92 -13.02 -8.20 -8.45
C LYS A 92 -12.17 -7.42 -7.45
N GLN A 93 -11.36 -8.08 -6.63
CA GLN A 93 -10.49 -7.36 -5.68
C GLN A 93 -9.32 -6.69 -6.40
N ALA A 94 -8.76 -7.32 -7.43
CA ALA A 94 -7.72 -6.73 -8.26
C ALA A 94 -8.22 -5.47 -8.99
N ASP A 95 -9.41 -5.52 -9.58
CA ASP A 95 -10.01 -4.36 -10.24
C ASP A 95 -10.27 -3.22 -9.24
N GLN A 96 -10.71 -3.56 -8.02
CA GLN A 96 -10.91 -2.58 -6.95
C GLN A 96 -9.59 -1.95 -6.48
N LEU A 97 -8.51 -2.72 -6.43
CA LEU A 97 -7.18 -2.22 -6.08
C LEU A 97 -6.69 -1.21 -7.13
N ALA A 98 -7.00 -1.42 -8.42
CA ALA A 98 -6.66 -0.50 -9.50
C ALA A 98 -7.39 0.86 -9.40
N ASP A 99 -8.52 0.92 -8.69
CA ASP A 99 -9.24 2.17 -8.40
C ASP A 99 -8.68 2.93 -7.18
N GLU A 100 -7.76 2.35 -6.41
CA GLU A 100 -7.16 3.02 -5.25
C GLU A 100 -6.09 4.04 -5.67
N PRO A 101 -5.87 5.09 -4.86
CA PRO A 101 -4.68 5.93 -5.02
C PRO A 101 -3.41 5.06 -4.98
N VAL A 102 -2.47 5.31 -5.89
CA VAL A 102 -1.23 4.50 -5.98
C VAL A 102 -0.46 4.46 -4.66
N GLN A 103 -0.47 5.55 -3.88
CA GLN A 103 0.18 5.60 -2.58
C GLN A 103 -0.47 4.65 -1.56
N VAL A 104 -1.80 4.44 -1.64
CA VAL A 104 -2.50 3.44 -0.82
C VAL A 104 -2.08 2.03 -1.24
N VAL A 105 -2.00 1.76 -2.54
CA VAL A 105 -1.53 0.47 -3.06
C VAL A 105 -0.12 0.20 -2.56
N MET A 106 0.81 1.15 -2.71
CA MET A 106 2.19 1.03 -2.22
C MET A 106 2.25 0.79 -0.70
N ASN A 107 1.40 1.45 0.08
CA ASN A 107 1.32 1.21 1.53
C ASN A 107 0.82 -0.21 1.86
N ILE A 108 -0.12 -0.76 1.08
CA ILE A 108 -0.53 -2.17 1.20
C ILE A 108 0.65 -3.09 0.86
N LEU A 109 1.39 -2.82 -0.23
CA LEU A 109 2.54 -3.63 -0.64
C LEU A 109 3.63 -3.66 0.44
N ALA A 110 3.99 -2.50 0.97
CA ALA A 110 5.03 -2.38 1.99
C ALA A 110 4.65 -3.12 3.27
N ASP A 111 3.44 -2.89 3.79
CA ASP A 111 2.95 -3.51 5.02
C ASP A 111 2.75 -5.03 4.86
N TYR A 112 2.27 -5.48 3.69
CA TYR A 112 2.17 -6.90 3.37
C TYR A 112 3.55 -7.57 3.26
N GLY A 113 4.50 -6.93 2.57
CA GLY A 113 5.88 -7.43 2.44
C GLY A 113 6.59 -7.55 3.79
N GLU A 114 6.42 -6.55 4.67
CA GLU A 114 6.92 -6.61 6.05
C GLU A 114 6.28 -7.78 6.81
N THR A 115 4.96 -7.98 6.66
CA THR A 115 4.24 -9.07 7.31
C THR A 115 4.76 -10.44 6.84
N ILE A 116 4.95 -10.63 5.53
CA ILE A 116 5.53 -11.86 4.97
C ILE A 116 6.93 -12.13 5.54
N THR A 117 7.78 -11.11 5.59
CA THR A 117 9.14 -11.21 6.15
C THR A 117 9.10 -11.66 7.61
N ARG A 118 8.21 -11.06 8.41
CA ARG A 118 8.01 -11.43 9.82
C ARG A 118 7.47 -12.85 10.01
N THR A 119 6.55 -13.31 9.16
CA THR A 119 5.97 -14.66 9.23
C THR A 119 6.98 -15.75 8.89
N GLN A 120 7.95 -15.47 8.02
CA GLN A 120 9.00 -16.43 7.65
C GLN A 120 10.07 -16.60 8.74
N GLY A 121 10.05 -15.81 9.82
CA GLY A 121 11.01 -15.90 10.92
C GLY A 121 12.43 -15.47 10.54
N VAL A 122 12.59 -14.76 9.42
CA VAL A 122 13.87 -14.38 8.84
C VAL A 122 13.90 -12.86 8.76
N ASP A 123 14.70 -12.23 9.62
CA ASP A 123 15.45 -11.07 9.19
C ASP A 123 16.21 -11.50 7.93
N LEU A 124 15.77 -11.05 6.75
CA LEU A 124 16.48 -11.28 5.50
C LEU A 124 17.77 -10.47 5.56
N GLY A 125 18.74 -11.02 6.31
CA GLY A 125 20.00 -10.44 6.73
C GLY A 125 20.35 -9.09 6.12
N LYS A 126 20.19 -8.02 6.89
CA LYS A 126 21.35 -7.13 7.04
C LYS A 126 22.35 -7.88 7.90
N SER A 127 23.35 -8.44 7.24
CA SER A 127 24.54 -8.96 7.89
C SER A 127 24.98 -8.03 9.02
N ASP A 128 24.93 -8.52 10.26
CA ASP A 128 25.82 -8.09 11.34
C ASP A 128 27.26 -8.53 10.96
N GLY A 129 27.79 -7.93 9.90
CA GLY A 129 28.95 -8.44 9.20
C GLY A 129 29.50 -7.46 8.19
N SER A 130 29.79 -6.23 8.61
CA SER A 130 30.85 -5.44 8.01
C SER A 130 31.86 -5.08 9.09
N ALA A 131 32.83 -6.00 9.22
CA ALA A 131 34.22 -5.83 9.63
C ALA A 131 34.58 -4.66 10.57
N LYS A 132 35.08 -5.03 11.75
CA LYS A 132 36.27 -4.38 12.30
C LYS A 132 37.49 -4.70 11.45
#